data_AF-A0A258BUE3-F1
#
_entry.id   AF-A0A258BUE3-F1
#
_cell.length_a   1.000
_cell.length_b   1.000
_cell.length_c   1.000
_cell.angle_alpha   90.00
_cell.angle_beta   90.00
_cell.angle_gamma   90.00
#
_symmetry.space_group_name_H-M   'P 1'
#
loop_
_entity.id
_entity.type
_entity.pdbx_description
1 polymer ?
#
loop_
_entity_poly.entity_id
_entity_poly.type
_entity_poly.pdbx_seq_one_letter_code
_entity_poly.pdbx_strand_id
1 'polypeptide(L)'
;MDIAHKGTLLQYEAATPVLQALMLPFYPIMGNEEFNETEERFLEFANRWNEGKATFDSRRYVQDQGPVVMVYASPDFSRQFNDEGVAWVLEQVKAAAPKPVFLIVHGAQVGVYPENAEKGIENPAFAEVVAQPNLAAVISGDLHMDMDRVDHSKQIGEVHYLHIPALERTKIPDETRHTPMYRVFTVSEGGEATVDTYEVGNPAALERHAYSFDLPVAE
;
A
#
# COMPACT_ATOMS: atom_id res chain seq x y z
N MET A 1 0.72 4.75 5.04
CA MET A 1 1.98 4.15 5.51
C MET A 1 3.01 5.24 5.63
N ASP A 2 3.93 5.13 6.60
CA ASP A 2 4.93 6.15 6.96
C ASP A 2 4.29 7.55 7.10
N ILE A 3 3.13 7.63 7.75
CA ILE A 3 2.38 8.88 7.90
C ILE A 3 3.13 9.82 8.85
N ALA A 4 3.70 9.26 9.91
CA ALA A 4 4.57 9.95 10.85
C ALA A 4 5.97 9.32 10.79
N HIS A 5 6.96 10.06 10.30
CA HIS A 5 8.35 9.55 10.12
C HIS A 5 9.02 9.07 11.43
N LYS A 6 8.50 9.40 12.60
CA LYS A 6 8.99 8.87 13.90
C LYS A 6 7.86 8.39 14.81
N GLY A 7 6.62 8.31 14.32
CA GLY A 7 5.44 7.97 15.13
C GLY A 7 5.13 8.95 16.28
N THR A 8 5.79 10.11 16.35
CA THR A 8 5.65 11.02 17.50
C THR A 8 4.28 11.67 17.53
N LEU A 9 3.79 11.99 18.73
CA LEU A 9 2.52 12.73 18.91
C LEU A 9 2.49 14.02 18.08
N LEU A 10 3.58 14.78 18.10
CA LEU A 10 3.68 16.03 17.34
C LEU A 10 3.42 15.82 15.83
N GLN A 11 3.93 14.73 15.25
CA GLN A 11 3.73 14.44 13.83
C GLN A 11 2.29 14.00 13.54
N TYR A 12 1.73 13.13 14.37
CA TYR A 12 0.34 12.70 14.24
C TYR A 12 -0.63 13.86 14.41
N GLU A 13 -0.40 14.73 15.39
CA GLU A 13 -1.18 15.96 15.61
C GLU A 13 -1.08 16.92 14.41
N ALA A 14 0.12 17.07 13.83
CA ALA A 14 0.32 17.91 12.65
C ALA A 14 -0.41 17.38 11.41
N ALA A 15 -0.47 16.05 11.21
CA ALA A 15 -1.19 15.43 10.10
C ALA A 15 -2.72 15.45 10.28
N THR A 16 -3.19 15.46 11.53
CA THR A 16 -4.61 15.34 11.89
C THR A 16 -5.55 16.31 11.18
N PRO A 17 -5.32 17.65 11.15
CA PRO A 17 -6.25 18.57 10.50
C PRO A 17 -6.38 18.30 8.99
N VAL A 18 -5.31 17.86 8.33
CA VAL A 18 -5.32 17.54 6.90
C VAL A 18 -6.12 16.27 6.65
N LEU A 19 -5.87 15.22 7.43
CA LEU A 19 -6.52 13.91 7.26
C LEU A 19 -8.00 13.94 7.68
N GLN A 20 -8.36 14.70 8.72
CA GLN A 20 -9.77 14.88 9.12
C GLN A 20 -10.57 15.65 8.08
N ALA A 21 -9.95 16.54 7.30
CA ALA A 21 -10.61 17.31 6.26
C ALA A 21 -11.00 16.48 5.02
N LEU A 22 -10.50 15.24 4.88
CA LEU A 22 -10.85 14.36 3.77
C LEU A 22 -12.34 14.01 3.81
N MET A 23 -13.06 14.13 2.69
CA MET A 23 -14.47 13.77 2.64
C MET A 23 -14.70 12.27 2.71
N LEU A 24 -13.79 11.50 2.10
CA LEU A 24 -13.83 10.03 2.09
C LEU A 24 -13.06 9.47 3.30
N PRO A 25 -13.37 8.23 3.73
CA PRO A 25 -12.55 7.54 4.71
C PRO A 25 -11.10 7.43 4.23
N PHE A 26 -10.18 7.61 5.16
CA PHE A 26 -8.76 7.36 5.00
C PHE A 26 -8.42 6.00 5.59
N TYR A 27 -7.85 5.10 4.80
CA TYR A 27 -7.51 3.73 5.22
C TYR A 27 -6.01 3.60 5.46
N PRO A 28 -5.51 3.89 6.69
CA PRO A 28 -4.09 3.85 6.97
C PRO A 28 -3.60 2.41 7.23
N ILE A 29 -2.39 2.11 6.79
CA ILE A 29 -1.56 1.05 7.36
C ILE A 29 -0.29 1.67 7.95
N MET A 30 0.30 1.00 8.92
CA MET A 30 1.61 1.35 9.46
C MET A 30 2.71 1.01 8.45
N GLY A 31 3.70 1.89 8.35
CA GLY A 31 4.99 1.61 7.79
C GLY A 31 6.05 1.42 8.87
N ASN A 32 7.30 1.25 8.45
CA ASN A 32 8.39 0.93 9.38
C ASN A 32 8.68 2.05 10.36
N GLU A 33 8.39 3.30 10.00
CA GLU A 33 8.70 4.46 10.83
C GLU A 33 7.77 4.60 12.04
N GLU A 34 6.56 4.04 11.95
CA GLU A 34 5.57 4.07 13.03
C GLU A 34 5.84 3.04 14.14
N PHE A 35 6.76 2.07 13.94
CA PHE A 35 7.20 1.10 14.96
C PHE A 35 8.17 1.67 16.00
N ASN A 36 8.61 2.92 15.83
CA ASN A 36 9.34 3.63 16.88
C ASN A 36 8.45 3.93 18.11
N GLU A 37 7.14 3.72 17.97
CA GLU A 37 6.11 4.00 18.95
C GLU A 37 5.08 2.85 18.99
N THR A 38 3.90 3.06 19.59
CA THR A 38 2.95 1.97 19.87
C THR A 38 1.84 1.83 18.83
N GLU A 39 1.34 0.61 18.66
CA GLU A 39 0.20 0.29 17.80
C GLU A 39 -1.07 1.00 18.29
N GLU A 40 -1.28 1.09 19.61
CA GLU A 40 -2.46 1.76 20.19
C GLU A 40 -2.52 3.23 19.79
N ARG A 41 -1.36 3.92 19.74
CA ARG A 41 -1.30 5.30 19.30
C ARG A 41 -1.68 5.43 17.83
N PHE A 42 -1.14 4.54 16.98
CA PHE A 42 -1.51 4.53 15.57
C PHE A 42 -3.02 4.36 15.40
N LEU A 43 -3.64 3.41 16.12
CA LEU A 43 -5.09 3.17 16.05
C LEU A 43 -5.91 4.33 16.60
N GLU A 44 -5.47 4.99 17.68
CA GLU A 44 -6.12 6.19 18.20
C GLU A 44 -6.21 7.27 17.12
N PHE A 45 -5.10 7.58 16.46
CA PHE A 45 -5.07 8.60 15.40
C PHE A 45 -5.80 8.15 14.13
N ALA A 46 -5.67 6.89 13.73
CA ALA A 46 -6.41 6.33 12.60
C ALA A 46 -7.93 6.51 12.75
N ASN A 47 -8.46 6.23 13.95
CA ASN A 47 -9.86 6.45 14.28
C ASN A 47 -10.21 7.94 14.35
N ARG A 48 -9.34 8.77 14.93
CA ARG A 48 -9.54 10.22 15.01
C ARG A 48 -9.64 10.88 13.63
N TRP A 49 -8.81 10.47 12.67
CA TRP A 49 -8.87 10.98 11.29
C TRP A 49 -10.15 10.60 10.56
N ASN A 50 -10.74 9.49 10.97
CA ASN A 50 -11.91 8.87 10.36
C ASN A 50 -13.19 9.03 11.18
N GLU A 51 -13.23 9.96 12.13
CA GLU A 51 -14.41 10.19 12.96
C GLU A 51 -15.67 10.40 12.10
N GLY A 52 -16.67 9.55 12.32
CA GLY A 52 -17.92 9.53 11.55
C GLY A 52 -17.84 8.92 10.14
N LYS A 53 -16.69 8.39 9.72
CA LYS A 53 -16.43 7.83 8.38
C LYS A 53 -16.09 6.34 8.41
N ALA A 54 -15.17 5.94 9.29
CA ALA A 54 -14.72 4.56 9.46
C ALA A 54 -14.13 4.34 10.86
N THR A 55 -14.12 3.08 11.31
CA THR A 55 -13.54 2.66 12.60
C THR A 55 -12.57 1.52 12.36
N PHE A 56 -11.44 1.53 13.08
CA PHE A 56 -10.37 0.54 12.98
C PHE A 56 -10.03 -0.02 14.37
N ASP A 57 -10.32 -1.30 14.56
CA ASP A 57 -10.01 -2.01 15.82
C ASP A 57 -8.68 -2.79 15.75
N SER A 58 -7.99 -2.73 14.60
CA SER A 58 -6.77 -3.48 14.30
C SER A 58 -5.95 -2.78 13.23
N ARG A 59 -4.61 -2.91 13.28
CA ARG A 59 -3.70 -2.45 12.22
C ARG A 59 -3.79 -3.26 10.92
N ARG A 60 -4.60 -4.31 10.93
CA ARG A 60 -4.88 -5.23 9.83
C ARG A 60 -6.37 -5.39 9.66
N TYR A 61 -6.87 -5.14 8.45
CA TYR A 61 -8.31 -5.17 8.17
C TYR A 61 -8.59 -5.39 6.69
N VAL A 62 -9.85 -5.73 6.38
CA VAL A 62 -10.32 -6.04 5.03
C VAL A 62 -11.47 -5.10 4.68
N GLN A 63 -11.56 -4.69 3.42
CA GLN A 63 -12.68 -3.93 2.86
C GLN A 63 -13.14 -4.58 1.55
N ASP A 64 -14.41 -4.97 1.48
CA ASP A 64 -15.03 -5.41 0.23
C ASP A 64 -15.55 -4.18 -0.51
N GLN A 65 -14.95 -3.87 -1.67
CA GLN A 65 -15.31 -2.71 -2.48
C GLN A 65 -16.31 -3.06 -3.59
N GLY A 66 -16.76 -4.31 -3.67
CA GLY A 66 -17.59 -4.81 -4.76
C GLY A 66 -16.78 -5.67 -5.74
N PRO A 67 -16.10 -5.08 -6.74
CA PRO A 67 -15.34 -5.82 -7.75
C PRO A 67 -14.01 -6.34 -7.23
N VAL A 68 -13.49 -5.79 -6.12
CA VAL A 68 -12.25 -6.21 -5.49
C VAL A 68 -12.40 -6.23 -3.97
N VAL A 69 -11.62 -7.09 -3.32
CA VAL A 69 -11.40 -7.06 -1.88
C VAL A 69 -10.04 -6.41 -1.61
N MET A 70 -10.01 -5.41 -0.74
CA MET A 70 -8.78 -4.76 -0.31
C MET A 70 -8.35 -5.34 1.04
N VAL A 71 -7.15 -5.91 1.10
CA VAL A 71 -6.54 -6.41 2.33
C VAL A 71 -5.46 -5.43 2.76
N TYR A 72 -5.70 -4.72 3.87
CA TYR A 72 -4.78 -3.75 4.44
C TYR A 72 -3.96 -4.43 5.53
N ALA A 73 -2.67 -4.60 5.28
CA ALA A 73 -1.78 -5.38 6.13
C ALA A 73 -0.59 -4.57 6.61
N SER A 74 -0.69 -4.03 7.84
CA SER A 74 0.49 -3.49 8.51
C SER A 74 1.48 -4.62 8.85
N PRO A 75 2.80 -4.40 8.70
CA PRO A 75 3.84 -5.37 9.07
C PRO A 75 3.85 -5.59 10.59
N ASP A 76 4.40 -6.71 11.09
CA ASP A 76 4.50 -7.01 12.54
C ASP A 76 5.58 -6.22 13.25
N PHE A 77 6.69 -5.97 12.56
CA PHE A 77 7.81 -5.19 13.07
C PHE A 77 8.56 -4.57 11.91
N SER A 78 8.90 -3.28 12.00
CA SER A 78 9.57 -2.56 10.92
C SER A 78 8.78 -2.75 9.60
N ARG A 79 9.37 -3.40 8.59
CA ARG A 79 8.73 -3.73 7.30
C ARG A 79 8.40 -5.22 7.13
N GLN A 80 8.57 -6.01 8.18
CA GLN A 80 8.52 -7.47 8.13
C GLN A 80 7.22 -8.06 8.67
N PHE A 81 6.86 -9.24 8.18
CA PHE A 81 5.80 -10.08 8.73
C PHE A 81 6.41 -11.29 9.42
N ASN A 82 5.94 -11.59 10.62
CA ASN A 82 6.20 -12.89 11.23
C ASN A 82 5.26 -13.95 10.64
N ASP A 83 5.40 -15.21 11.04
CA ASP A 83 4.60 -16.29 10.48
C ASP A 83 3.09 -16.11 10.74
N GLU A 84 2.72 -15.57 11.90
CA GLU A 84 1.32 -15.27 12.23
C GLU A 84 0.75 -14.17 11.33
N GLY A 85 1.53 -13.13 11.05
CA GLY A 85 1.16 -12.06 10.14
C GLY A 85 1.01 -12.53 8.71
N VAL A 86 1.93 -13.38 8.23
CA VAL A 86 1.80 -14.01 6.91
C VAL A 86 0.56 -14.92 6.86
N ALA A 87 0.35 -15.73 7.89
CA ALA A 87 -0.81 -16.62 7.97
C ALA A 87 -2.13 -15.83 7.94
N TRP A 88 -2.20 -14.70 8.66
CA TRP A 88 -3.36 -13.81 8.61
C TRP A 88 -3.62 -13.27 7.21
N VAL A 89 -2.58 -12.76 6.53
CA VAL A 89 -2.73 -12.25 5.14
C VAL A 89 -3.21 -13.37 4.22
N LEU A 90 -2.59 -14.56 4.32
CA LEU A 90 -2.96 -15.72 3.51
C LEU A 90 -4.41 -16.15 3.75
N GLU A 91 -4.87 -16.14 4.99
CA GLU A 91 -6.25 -16.44 5.36
C GLU A 91 -7.22 -15.45 4.72
N GLN A 92 -6.94 -14.14 4.78
CA GLN A 92 -7.82 -13.12 4.21
C GLN A 92 -7.87 -13.20 2.68
N VAL A 93 -6.72 -13.44 2.02
CA VAL A 93 -6.67 -13.61 0.56
C VAL A 93 -7.49 -14.84 0.15
N LYS A 94 -7.35 -15.97 0.86
CA LYS A 94 -8.13 -17.19 0.60
C LYS A 94 -9.62 -17.00 0.85
N ALA A 95 -9.98 -16.32 1.94
CA ALA A 95 -11.37 -16.07 2.30
C ALA A 95 -12.10 -15.16 1.29
N ALA A 96 -11.36 -14.29 0.60
CA ALA A 96 -11.91 -13.43 -0.45
C ALA A 96 -12.20 -14.18 -1.76
N ALA A 97 -11.67 -15.38 -1.96
CA ALA A 97 -11.87 -16.12 -3.20
C ALA A 97 -13.37 -16.41 -3.48
N PRO A 98 -13.82 -16.32 -4.74
CA PRO A 98 -13.02 -16.12 -5.96
C PRO A 98 -12.77 -14.64 -6.30
N LYS A 99 -13.14 -13.67 -5.45
CA LYS A 99 -12.96 -12.25 -5.77
C LYS A 99 -11.48 -11.86 -5.85
N PRO A 100 -11.10 -11.00 -6.82
CA PRO A 100 -9.78 -10.40 -6.89
C PRO A 100 -9.41 -9.64 -5.61
N VAL A 101 -8.15 -9.75 -5.21
CA VAL A 101 -7.59 -9.09 -4.02
C VAL A 101 -6.52 -8.08 -4.42
N PHE A 102 -6.65 -6.88 -3.87
CA PHE A 102 -5.55 -5.92 -3.75
C PHE A 102 -4.98 -6.00 -2.34
N LEU A 103 -3.71 -6.38 -2.24
CA LEU A 103 -2.99 -6.45 -0.98
C LEU A 103 -2.17 -5.17 -0.79
N ILE A 104 -2.49 -4.42 0.26
CA ILE A 104 -1.83 -3.17 0.62
C ILE A 104 -0.89 -3.45 1.79
N VAL A 105 0.41 -3.33 1.53
CA VAL A 105 1.50 -3.58 2.48
C VAL A 105 2.48 -2.41 2.47
N HIS A 106 3.28 -2.25 3.52
CA HIS A 106 4.27 -1.16 3.54
C HIS A 106 5.38 -1.36 2.50
N GLY A 107 6.05 -2.52 2.55
CA GLY A 107 7.07 -2.91 1.59
C GLY A 107 6.62 -4.13 0.79
N ALA A 108 7.04 -4.21 -0.48
CA ALA A 108 6.94 -5.44 -1.27
C ALA A 108 7.97 -6.48 -0.75
N GLN A 109 7.90 -7.71 -1.26
CA GLN A 109 8.85 -8.77 -0.93
C GLN A 109 10.24 -8.43 -1.48
N VAL A 110 11.27 -8.97 -0.83
CA VAL A 110 12.64 -8.88 -1.35
C VAL A 110 12.72 -9.40 -2.79
N GLY A 111 13.56 -8.76 -3.61
CA GLY A 111 13.76 -9.10 -5.01
C GLY A 111 12.74 -8.54 -6.01
N VAL A 112 11.61 -7.96 -5.56
CA VAL A 112 10.61 -7.36 -6.46
C VAL A 112 11.19 -6.14 -7.19
N TYR A 113 11.92 -5.30 -6.47
CA TYR A 113 12.51 -4.07 -7.01
C TYR A 113 14.04 -4.15 -6.99
N PRO A 114 14.71 -4.26 -8.15
CA PRO A 114 16.15 -4.49 -8.23
C PRO A 114 16.99 -3.33 -7.70
N GLU A 115 16.44 -2.12 -7.66
CA GLU A 115 17.12 -0.92 -7.17
C GLU A 115 17.51 -1.03 -5.69
N ASN A 116 16.79 -1.86 -4.94
CA ASN A 116 17.16 -2.27 -3.59
C ASN A 116 16.61 -3.68 -3.29
N ALA A 117 17.15 -4.69 -3.98
CA ALA A 117 16.62 -6.05 -3.95
C ALA A 117 16.59 -6.70 -2.57
N GLU A 118 17.46 -6.26 -1.64
CA GLU A 118 17.53 -6.78 -0.28
C GLU A 118 16.49 -6.15 0.66
N LYS A 119 15.83 -5.05 0.24
CA LYS A 119 14.87 -4.33 1.07
C LYS A 119 13.44 -4.74 0.74
N GLY A 120 12.77 -5.37 1.70
CA GLY A 120 11.37 -5.78 1.57
C GLY A 120 10.96 -6.81 2.62
N ILE A 121 9.84 -7.49 2.39
CA ILE A 121 9.40 -8.62 3.21
C ILE A 121 10.30 -9.83 2.92
N GLU A 122 10.98 -10.33 3.96
CA GLU A 122 11.95 -11.43 3.89
C GLU A 122 11.33 -12.79 4.24
N ASN A 123 10.14 -12.81 4.87
CA ASN A 123 9.52 -14.06 5.30
C ASN A 123 9.22 -14.96 4.09
N PRO A 124 9.85 -16.15 3.99
CA PRO A 124 9.70 -17.02 2.81
C PRO A 124 8.28 -17.57 2.65
N ALA A 125 7.50 -17.68 3.73
CA ALA A 125 6.11 -18.12 3.66
C ALA A 125 5.22 -17.12 2.91
N PHE A 126 5.66 -15.87 2.72
CA PHE A 126 4.95 -14.89 1.89
C PHE A 126 4.84 -15.34 0.43
N ALA A 127 5.71 -16.26 -0.02
CA ALA A 127 5.59 -16.92 -1.32
C ALA A 127 4.23 -17.61 -1.50
N GLU A 128 3.63 -18.13 -0.43
CA GLU A 128 2.30 -18.76 -0.48
C GLU A 128 1.18 -17.74 -0.69
N VAL A 129 1.34 -16.52 -0.17
CA VAL A 129 0.39 -15.41 -0.38
C VAL A 129 0.40 -15.01 -1.86
N VAL A 130 1.58 -14.81 -2.45
CA VAL A 130 1.69 -14.40 -3.86
C VAL A 130 1.32 -15.50 -4.85
N ALA A 131 1.30 -16.76 -4.41
CA ALA A 131 0.83 -17.87 -5.22
C ALA A 131 -0.71 -18.02 -5.22
N GLN A 132 -1.45 -17.21 -4.47
CA GLN A 132 -2.92 -17.30 -4.47
C GLN A 132 -3.50 -16.77 -5.80
N PRO A 133 -4.39 -17.54 -6.46
CA PRO A 133 -4.85 -17.23 -7.82
C PRO A 133 -5.71 -15.95 -7.89
N ASN A 134 -6.33 -15.56 -6.79
CA ASN A 134 -7.13 -14.35 -6.72
C ASN A 134 -6.35 -13.12 -6.23
N LEU A 135 -5.04 -13.24 -5.94
CA LEU A 135 -4.23 -12.06 -5.63
C LEU A 135 -3.88 -11.32 -6.94
N ALA A 136 -4.56 -10.21 -7.20
CA ALA A 136 -4.36 -9.43 -8.42
C ALA A 136 -3.18 -8.47 -8.32
N ALA A 137 -3.03 -7.81 -7.17
CA ALA A 137 -1.99 -6.80 -6.99
C ALA A 137 -1.45 -6.72 -5.57
N VAL A 138 -0.16 -6.37 -5.47
CA VAL A 138 0.53 -5.93 -4.24
C VAL A 138 0.89 -4.45 -4.40
N ILE A 139 0.32 -3.62 -3.53
CA ILE A 139 0.51 -2.17 -3.51
C ILE A 139 1.39 -1.80 -2.32
N SER A 140 2.51 -1.13 -2.58
CA SER A 140 3.53 -0.85 -1.56
C SER A 140 4.15 0.55 -1.66
N GLY A 141 4.75 1.04 -0.59
CA GLY A 141 5.56 2.25 -0.52
C GLY A 141 7.00 1.90 -0.14
N ASP A 142 7.45 2.30 1.07
CA ASP A 142 8.77 2.03 1.71
C ASP A 142 10.04 2.48 0.94
N LEU A 143 10.12 2.26 -0.36
CA LEU A 143 11.32 2.46 -1.17
C LEU A 143 11.52 3.90 -1.65
N HIS A 144 10.49 4.77 -1.56
CA HIS A 144 10.58 6.18 -1.94
C HIS A 144 11.20 6.37 -3.33
N MET A 145 10.66 5.65 -4.31
CA MET A 145 11.19 5.62 -5.66
C MET A 145 10.87 6.87 -6.46
N ASP A 146 11.84 7.29 -7.29
CA ASP A 146 11.66 8.24 -8.37
C ASP A 146 10.97 7.57 -9.55
N MET A 147 9.67 7.83 -9.71
CA MET A 147 8.83 7.18 -10.73
C MET A 147 9.36 7.40 -12.17
N ASP A 148 10.12 8.46 -12.44
CA ASP A 148 10.68 8.72 -13.77
C ASP A 148 11.92 7.87 -14.10
N ARG A 149 12.55 7.27 -13.09
CA ARG A 149 13.87 6.62 -13.22
C ARG A 149 13.89 5.15 -12.84
N VAL A 150 12.76 4.59 -12.42
CA VAL A 150 12.66 3.20 -11.98
C VAL A 150 11.48 2.47 -12.62
N ASP A 151 11.55 1.15 -12.60
CA ASP A 151 10.41 0.31 -12.95
C ASP A 151 9.53 0.09 -11.71
N HIS A 152 8.59 1.02 -11.50
CA HIS A 152 7.73 1.12 -10.30
C HIS A 152 6.40 0.35 -10.42
N SER A 153 6.07 -0.17 -11.60
CA SER A 153 4.81 -0.87 -11.84
C SER A 153 5.04 -1.98 -12.86
N LYS A 154 4.98 -3.21 -12.37
CA LYS A 154 5.38 -4.40 -13.14
C LYS A 154 4.54 -5.60 -12.76
N GLN A 155 4.54 -6.61 -13.61
CA GLN A 155 3.92 -7.90 -13.33
C GLN A 155 5.01 -8.94 -13.08
N ILE A 156 4.85 -9.76 -12.04
CA ILE A 156 5.72 -10.91 -11.76
C ILE A 156 4.81 -12.12 -11.59
N GLY A 157 4.90 -13.09 -12.52
CA GLY A 157 3.91 -14.16 -12.61
C GLY A 157 2.54 -13.56 -12.91
N GLU A 158 1.53 -13.91 -12.11
CA GLU A 158 0.17 -13.39 -12.25
C GLU A 158 -0.10 -12.13 -11.42
N VAL A 159 0.85 -11.68 -10.58
CA VAL A 159 0.64 -10.60 -9.60
C VAL A 159 1.24 -9.28 -10.10
N HIS A 160 0.44 -8.21 -10.02
CA HIS A 160 0.89 -6.86 -10.33
C HIS A 160 1.48 -6.16 -9.10
N TYR A 161 2.71 -5.70 -9.21
CA TYR A 161 3.42 -4.94 -8.18
C TYR A 161 3.36 -3.46 -8.49
N LEU A 162 2.80 -2.67 -7.57
CA LEU A 162 2.49 -1.26 -7.78
C LEU A 162 3.07 -0.42 -6.64
N HIS A 163 4.17 0.28 -6.92
CA HIS A 163 4.78 1.19 -5.96
C HIS A 163 4.03 2.52 -5.89
N ILE A 164 3.82 3.03 -4.68
CA ILE A 164 3.29 4.36 -4.38
C ILE A 164 4.47 5.25 -3.99
N PRO A 165 4.77 6.31 -4.76
CA PRO A 165 5.86 7.23 -4.44
C PRO A 165 5.59 7.97 -3.14
N ALA A 166 6.65 8.34 -2.44
CA ALA A 166 6.53 9.11 -1.21
C ALA A 166 6.22 10.58 -1.53
N LEU A 167 5.45 11.22 -0.64
CA LEU A 167 5.16 12.66 -0.74
C LEU A 167 6.27 13.54 -0.16
N GLU A 168 7.10 13.01 0.74
CA GLU A 168 8.07 13.80 1.51
C GLU A 168 9.44 13.92 0.79
N ARG A 169 9.96 12.80 0.29
CA ARG A 169 11.28 12.72 -0.35
C ARG A 169 11.46 11.44 -1.14
N THR A 170 12.37 11.48 -2.12
CA THR A 170 12.83 10.33 -2.89
C THR A 170 14.15 9.80 -2.32
N LYS A 171 14.34 8.48 -2.33
CA LYS A 171 15.59 7.80 -1.92
C LYS A 171 16.24 7.02 -3.06
N ILE A 172 15.43 6.50 -3.98
CA ILE A 172 15.87 5.61 -5.06
C ILE A 172 15.60 6.28 -6.42
N PRO A 173 16.53 6.22 -7.38
CA PRO A 173 17.87 5.62 -7.27
C PRO A 173 18.86 6.47 -6.47
N ASP A 174 18.54 7.73 -6.23
CA ASP A 174 19.31 8.67 -5.42
C ASP A 174 18.40 9.81 -4.93
N GLU A 175 18.92 10.65 -4.02
CA GLU A 175 18.19 11.79 -3.43
C GLU A 175 18.28 13.07 -4.28
N THR A 176 18.75 12.99 -5.53
CA THR A 176 19.03 14.20 -6.35
C THR A 176 17.78 14.82 -6.97
N ARG A 177 16.67 14.09 -6.99
CA ARG A 177 15.39 14.51 -7.57
C ARG A 177 14.24 14.04 -6.71
N HIS A 178 13.29 14.94 -6.46
CA HIS A 178 12.06 14.61 -5.80
C HIS A 178 10.90 15.35 -6.45
N THR A 179 9.92 14.57 -6.91
CA THR A 179 8.66 15.07 -7.44
C THR A 179 7.55 14.38 -6.65
N PRO A 180 6.82 15.09 -5.78
CA PRO A 180 5.76 14.49 -4.99
C PRO A 180 4.60 14.11 -5.93
N MET A 181 4.19 12.84 -5.85
CA MET A 181 3.14 12.28 -6.69
C MET A 181 2.18 11.44 -5.85
N TYR A 182 0.96 11.28 -6.34
CA TYR A 182 -0.02 10.33 -5.82
C TYR A 182 -0.63 9.53 -6.96
N ARG A 183 -1.23 8.39 -6.64
CA ARG A 183 -1.82 7.48 -7.64
C ARG A 183 -3.30 7.31 -7.38
N VAL A 184 -4.08 7.22 -8.45
CA VAL A 184 -5.51 6.95 -8.44
C VAL A 184 -5.75 5.64 -9.16
N PHE A 185 -6.50 4.75 -8.50
CA PHE A 185 -6.84 3.43 -9.02
C PHE A 185 -8.31 3.44 -9.39
N THR A 186 -8.62 3.06 -10.63
CA THR A 186 -10.00 2.92 -11.10
C THR A 186 -10.20 1.49 -11.55
N VAL A 187 -11.16 0.79 -10.91
CA VAL A 187 -11.58 -0.55 -11.31
C VAL A 187 -12.91 -0.44 -12.04
N SER A 188 -12.93 -0.85 -13.29
CA SER A 188 -14.15 -0.89 -14.10
C SER A 188 -14.99 -2.12 -13.78
N GLU A 189 -16.29 -2.07 -14.11
CA GLU A 189 -17.17 -3.24 -14.04
C GLU A 189 -16.71 -4.40 -14.94
N GLY A 190 -15.96 -4.09 -16.01
CA GLY A 190 -15.40 -5.08 -16.93
C GLY A 190 -14.19 -5.84 -16.37
N GLY A 191 -13.74 -5.52 -15.15
CA GLY A 191 -12.59 -6.14 -14.53
C GLY A 191 -11.25 -5.52 -14.93
N GLU A 192 -11.22 -4.43 -15.70
CA GLU A 192 -9.98 -3.69 -15.95
C GLU A 192 -9.68 -2.76 -14.77
N ALA A 193 -8.46 -2.84 -14.24
CA ALA A 193 -7.89 -1.90 -13.30
C ALA A 193 -6.93 -0.95 -14.01
N THR A 194 -7.16 0.35 -13.87
CA THR A 194 -6.28 1.42 -14.39
C THR A 194 -5.66 2.18 -13.23
N VAL A 195 -4.41 2.59 -13.41
CA VAL A 195 -3.65 3.33 -12.41
C VAL A 195 -3.07 4.59 -13.04
N ASP A 196 -3.64 5.72 -12.66
CA ASP A 196 -3.19 7.05 -13.07
C ASP A 196 -2.28 7.63 -11.99
N THR A 197 -1.22 8.32 -12.41
CA THR A 197 -0.29 9.01 -11.51
C THR A 197 -0.37 10.50 -11.73
N TYR A 198 -0.46 11.26 -10.63
CA TYR A 198 -0.57 12.71 -10.65
C TYR A 198 0.58 13.32 -9.86
N GLU A 199 1.17 14.38 -10.40
CA GLU A 199 2.09 15.24 -9.66
C GLU A 199 1.29 16.23 -8.81
N VAL A 200 1.76 16.52 -7.58
CA VAL A 200 1.09 17.47 -6.70
C VAL A 200 1.02 18.86 -7.37
N GLY A 201 -0.20 19.39 -7.49
CA GLY A 201 -0.46 20.67 -8.15
C GLY A 201 -0.70 20.57 -9.67
N ASN A 202 -0.54 19.39 -10.26
CA ASN A 202 -0.89 19.13 -11.65
C ASN A 202 -2.26 18.41 -11.75
N PRO A 203 -3.27 19.01 -12.39
CA PRO A 203 -4.58 18.38 -12.53
C PRO A 203 -4.65 17.25 -13.55
N ALA A 204 -3.63 17.08 -14.41
CA ALA A 204 -3.60 16.05 -15.44
C ALA A 204 -2.79 14.83 -14.99
N ALA A 205 -3.27 13.63 -15.35
CA ALA A 205 -2.51 12.39 -15.17
C ALA A 205 -1.25 12.39 -16.04
N LEU A 206 -0.17 11.82 -15.52
CA LEU A 206 1.10 11.68 -16.21
C LEU A 206 1.07 10.41 -17.08
N GLU A 207 0.84 10.57 -18.38
CA GLU A 207 0.73 9.46 -19.35
C GLU A 207 1.92 8.49 -19.28
N ARG A 208 3.13 9.00 -19.03
CA ARG A 208 4.36 8.20 -18.90
C ARG A 208 4.36 7.22 -17.72
N HIS A 209 3.43 7.35 -16.78
CA HIS A 209 3.25 6.46 -15.62
C HIS A 209 1.91 5.72 -15.65
N ALA A 210 1.18 5.80 -16.76
CA ALA A 210 -0.06 5.05 -16.93
C ALA A 210 0.21 3.55 -16.86
N TYR A 211 -0.65 2.83 -16.14
CA TYR A 211 -0.57 1.37 -16.02
C TYR A 211 -1.98 0.80 -15.99
N SER A 212 -2.21 -0.33 -16.65
CA SER A 212 -3.47 -1.06 -16.58
C SER A 212 -3.25 -2.56 -16.62
N PHE A 213 -4.22 -3.29 -16.08
CA PHE A 213 -4.24 -4.75 -16.04
C PHE A 213 -5.65 -5.27 -15.84
N ASP A 214 -5.88 -6.51 -16.30
CA ASP A 214 -7.13 -7.22 -16.07
C ASP A 214 -7.11 -7.92 -14.71
N LEU A 215 -8.21 -7.83 -13.98
CA LEU A 215 -8.41 -8.57 -12.75
C LEU A 215 -8.59 -10.06 -13.05
N PRO A 216 -8.10 -10.96 -12.17
CA PRO A 216 -8.38 -12.39 -12.27
C PRO A 216 -9.87 -12.66 -12.39
N VAL A 217 -10.26 -13.52 -13.33
CA VAL A 217 -11.66 -13.91 -13.50
C VAL A 217 -12.08 -14.76 -12.30
N ALA A 218 -13.22 -14.41 -11.69
CA ALA A 218 -13.85 -15.27 -10.70
C ALA A 218 -14.43 -16.51 -11.43
N GLU A 219 -13.75 -17.65 -11.34
CA GLU A 219 -14.30 -18.95 -11.75
C GLU A 219 -15.31 -19.51 -10.74
#